data_AF-A0ABD1F9K7-F1
#
_entry.id   AF-A0ABD1F9K7-F1
#
_cell.length_a   1.000
_cell.length_b   1.000
_cell.length_c   1.000
_cell.angle_alpha   90.00
_cell.angle_beta   90.00
_cell.angle_gamma   90.00
#
_symmetry.space_group_name_H-M   'P 1'
#
loop_
_entity.id
_entity.type
_entity.pdbx_description
1 polymer ?
#
loop_
_entity_poly.entity_id
_entity_poly.type
_entity_poly.pdbx_seq_one_letter_code
_entity_poly.pdbx_strand_id
1 'polypeptide(L)'
;MQEDFSMNMSTQQSPANASIEREKVYQWILELTSPDTRENALFELSKKREIVPDLAPMLWNSFGTIAALLQEILIIYPAINPPTLTAHESNRVCNALALLQCVASHPETRSQFLLAHIPLFLYPFLHTVSKTRPFEYLRLTSLGVIGALVKTDEQEVITFLLTTEIIPLCLRIMETGSELSKTVATFILQKILLDDSGLSYICQTYDRFSHVAMILGKMVISLAKEPSARLLKHVVRCYLRLSDNPRAREALRQCLPDQLRDSTFNNCLQEDKSTKHWLQQLLKNLESTAGTDSRQFSEKRHVIALFLFSPTYYPKSHDCPLFKVNSIK
;
A
#
# COMPACT_ATOMS: atom_id res chain seq x y z
N MET A 1 -39.53 23.01 37.64
CA MET A 1 -40.22 23.04 36.34
C MET A 1 -40.04 24.41 35.73
N GLN A 2 -39.06 24.55 34.83
CA GLN A 2 -39.17 25.27 33.55
C GLN A 2 -37.77 25.28 32.93
N GLU A 3 -37.67 24.49 31.86
CA GLU A 3 -36.64 24.53 30.84
C GLU A 3 -36.75 25.87 30.09
N ASP A 4 -35.64 26.44 29.63
CA ASP A 4 -35.64 27.12 28.33
C ASP A 4 -34.22 27.24 27.73
N PHE A 5 -34.05 26.46 26.65
CA PHE A 5 -33.38 26.77 25.39
C PHE A 5 -32.05 27.55 25.40
N SER A 6 -30.93 26.80 25.40
CA SER A 6 -29.68 27.26 24.79
C SER A 6 -29.60 26.75 23.35
N MET A 7 -29.81 27.65 22.38
CA MET A 7 -29.61 27.37 20.96
C MET A 7 -28.13 27.12 20.65
N ASN A 8 -27.88 25.98 20.02
CA ASN A 8 -26.60 25.58 19.45
C ASN A 8 -26.28 26.48 18.24
N MET A 9 -25.26 27.36 18.35
CA MET A 9 -24.74 28.10 17.19
C MET A 9 -23.84 27.19 16.35
N SER A 10 -24.41 26.66 15.27
CA SER A 10 -23.64 26.15 14.13
C SER A 10 -22.98 27.34 13.43
N THR A 11 -21.65 27.39 13.40
CA THR A 11 -20.87 28.38 12.65
C THR A 11 -21.05 28.18 11.13
N GLN A 12 -22.06 28.84 10.55
CA GLN A 12 -22.15 29.00 9.09
C GLN A 12 -21.08 29.99 8.62
N GLN A 13 -20.08 29.49 7.88
CA GLN A 13 -19.07 30.33 7.23
C GLN A 13 -19.73 31.27 6.19
N SER A 14 -19.43 32.56 6.28
CA SER A 14 -19.96 33.58 5.37
C SER A 14 -19.43 33.38 3.93
N PRO A 15 -20.26 33.55 2.88
CA PRO A 15 -19.88 33.29 1.49
C PRO A 15 -18.67 34.11 0.98
N ALA A 16 -18.42 35.30 1.54
CA ALA A 16 -17.25 36.10 1.21
C ALA A 16 -15.92 35.42 1.62
N ASN A 17 -15.88 34.74 2.77
CA ASN A 17 -14.67 34.05 3.23
C ASN A 17 -14.31 32.85 2.35
N ALA A 18 -15.31 32.14 1.83
CA ALA A 18 -15.10 31.03 0.90
C ALA A 18 -14.49 31.50 -0.44
N SER A 19 -14.85 32.68 -0.93
CA SER A 19 -14.28 33.26 -2.15
C SER A 19 -12.79 33.62 -2.00
N ILE A 20 -12.42 34.26 -0.89
CA ILE A 20 -11.03 34.65 -0.58
C ILE A 20 -10.14 33.41 -0.38
N GLU A 21 -10.68 32.36 0.23
CA GLU A 21 -9.95 31.10 0.42
C GLU A 21 -9.66 30.41 -0.93
N ARG A 22 -10.60 30.48 -1.88
CA ARG A 22 -10.45 29.90 -3.21
C ARG A 22 -9.42 30.66 -4.07
N GLU A 23 -9.39 31.98 -3.97
CA GLU A 23 -8.37 32.80 -4.66
C GLU A 23 -6.94 32.44 -4.20
N LYS A 24 -6.76 32.22 -2.89
CA LYS A 24 -5.46 31.77 -2.35
C LYS A 24 -5.04 30.41 -2.90
N VAL A 25 -5.97 29.48 -3.06
CA VAL A 25 -5.69 28.17 -3.66
C VAL A 25 -5.19 28.33 -5.09
N TYR A 26 -5.85 29.16 -5.91
CA TYR A 26 -5.38 29.42 -7.28
C TYR A 26 -4.00 30.05 -7.29
N GLN A 27 -3.75 31.02 -6.41
CA GLN A 27 -2.44 31.65 -6.29
C GLN A 27 -1.34 30.64 -5.94
N TRP A 28 -1.57 29.76 -4.95
CA TRP A 28 -0.60 28.72 -4.62
C TRP A 28 -0.38 27.72 -5.76
N ILE A 29 -1.42 27.37 -6.53
CA ILE A 29 -1.27 26.48 -7.69
C ILE A 29 -0.34 27.10 -8.74
N LEU A 30 -0.48 28.41 -9.00
CA LEU A 30 0.42 29.14 -9.91
C LEU A 30 1.85 29.16 -9.37
N GLU A 31 2.01 29.41 -8.08
CA GLU A 31 3.29 29.45 -7.38
C GLU A 31 4.05 28.11 -7.35
N LEU A 32 3.38 26.98 -7.62
CA LEU A 32 4.06 25.68 -7.77
C LEU A 32 5.02 25.66 -8.97
N THR A 33 4.78 26.46 -10.01
CA THR A 33 5.62 26.44 -11.21
C THR A 33 6.98 27.11 -10.97
N SER A 34 7.04 28.14 -10.12
CA SER A 34 8.27 28.86 -9.79
C SER A 34 9.05 28.18 -8.65
N PRO A 35 10.34 27.84 -8.84
CA PRO A 35 11.16 27.19 -7.81
C PRO A 35 11.22 27.94 -6.47
N ASP A 36 11.21 29.28 -6.51
CA ASP A 36 11.38 30.13 -5.33
C ASP A 36 10.14 30.12 -4.41
N THR A 37 8.94 29.94 -4.98
CA THR A 37 7.67 29.97 -4.25
C THR A 37 7.10 28.57 -4.00
N ARG A 38 7.54 27.57 -4.77
CA ARG A 38 6.98 26.23 -4.80
C ARG A 38 6.94 25.55 -3.44
N GLU A 39 7.99 25.68 -2.63
CA GLU A 39 8.04 24.99 -1.35
C GLU A 39 6.91 25.42 -0.39
N ASN A 40 6.66 26.72 -0.30
CA ASN A 40 5.57 27.25 0.50
C ASN A 40 4.20 26.84 -0.07
N ALA A 41 4.05 26.92 -1.40
CA ALA A 41 2.82 26.50 -2.08
C ALA A 41 2.51 25.00 -1.86
N LEU A 42 3.51 24.13 -1.92
CA LEU A 42 3.36 22.70 -1.62
C LEU A 42 2.83 22.48 -0.20
N PHE A 43 3.39 23.18 0.78
CA PHE A 43 3.00 23.07 2.18
C PHE A 43 1.58 23.56 2.44
N GLU A 44 1.18 24.69 1.87
CA GLU A 44 -0.17 25.21 2.06
C GLU A 44 -1.22 24.39 1.31
N LEU A 45 -0.97 23.99 0.07
CA LEU A 45 -1.89 23.15 -0.70
C LEU A 45 -2.05 21.75 -0.08
N SER A 46 -0.98 21.16 0.47
CA SER A 46 -1.07 19.81 1.07
C SER A 46 -2.04 19.77 2.26
N LYS A 47 -2.19 20.88 3.00
CA LYS A 47 -3.19 21.03 4.08
C LYS A 47 -4.61 21.23 3.56
N LYS A 48 -4.78 21.76 2.35
CA LYS A 48 -6.10 22.07 1.76
C LYS A 48 -6.74 20.89 1.03
N ARG A 49 -6.02 19.78 0.83
CA ARG A 49 -6.49 18.61 0.08
C ARG A 49 -7.80 17.97 0.57
N GLU A 50 -8.13 18.10 1.86
CA GLU A 50 -9.36 17.54 2.45
C GLU A 50 -10.53 18.55 2.45
N ILE A 51 -10.21 19.84 2.31
CA ILE A 51 -11.18 20.95 2.42
C ILE A 51 -11.67 21.37 1.02
N VAL A 52 -10.81 21.28 0.00
CA VAL A 52 -11.10 21.71 -1.36
C VAL A 52 -11.36 20.47 -2.24
N PRO A 53 -12.64 20.10 -2.48
CA PRO A 53 -12.98 18.84 -3.14
C PRO A 53 -12.56 18.79 -4.62
N ASP A 54 -12.52 19.94 -5.29
CA ASP A 54 -12.16 20.13 -6.69
C ASP A 54 -10.67 20.46 -6.90
N LEU A 55 -9.83 20.29 -5.87
CA LEU A 55 -8.39 20.57 -5.95
C LEU A 55 -7.69 19.69 -6.99
N ALA A 56 -8.05 18.41 -7.09
CA ALA A 56 -7.41 17.49 -8.03
C ALA A 56 -7.58 17.91 -9.51
N PRO A 57 -8.80 18.21 -10.00
CA PRO A 57 -8.99 18.81 -11.33
C PRO A 57 -8.24 20.12 -11.52
N MET A 58 -8.17 21.00 -10.50
CA MET A 58 -7.40 22.25 -10.60
C MET A 58 -5.90 21.99 -10.78
N LEU A 59 -5.33 21.06 -10.01
CA LEU A 59 -3.92 20.68 -10.10
C LEU A 59 -3.59 20.05 -11.45
N TRP A 60 -4.47 19.19 -11.96
CA TRP A 60 -4.23 18.46 -13.20
C TRP A 60 -4.30 19.35 -14.44
N ASN A 61 -5.31 20.24 -14.49
CA ASN A 61 -5.57 21.08 -15.66
C ASN A 61 -4.77 22.40 -15.65
N SER A 62 -4.12 22.74 -14.52
CA SER A 62 -3.23 23.89 -14.45
C SER A 62 -1.92 23.63 -15.20
N PHE A 63 -1.50 24.61 -15.99
CA PHE A 63 -0.29 24.51 -16.82
C PHE A 63 0.97 24.29 -15.98
N GLY A 64 1.72 23.24 -16.30
CA GLY A 64 3.02 22.95 -15.66
C GLY A 64 2.95 22.42 -14.22
N THR A 65 1.77 22.37 -13.59
CA THR A 65 1.63 21.96 -12.19
C THR A 65 2.03 20.51 -11.95
N ILE A 66 1.52 19.55 -12.73
CA ILE A 66 1.92 18.13 -12.61
C ILE A 66 3.42 17.94 -12.91
N ALA A 67 3.96 18.66 -13.89
CA ALA A 67 5.38 18.62 -14.21
C ALA A 67 6.25 19.13 -13.04
N ALA A 68 5.83 20.19 -12.35
CA ALA A 68 6.49 20.69 -11.16
C ALA A 68 6.45 19.67 -10.01
N LEU A 69 5.33 18.98 -9.79
CA LEU A 69 5.23 17.91 -8.79
C LEU A 69 6.16 16.73 -9.13
N LEU A 70 6.27 16.36 -10.40
CA LEU A 70 7.23 15.34 -10.84
C LEU A 70 8.67 15.80 -10.65
N GLN A 71 8.98 17.08 -10.88
CA GLN A 71 10.31 17.63 -10.64
C GLN A 71 10.72 17.49 -9.16
N GLU A 72 9.80 17.69 -8.22
CA GLU A 72 10.03 17.49 -6.78
C GLU A 72 10.31 16.01 -6.43
N ILE A 73 9.82 15.06 -7.21
CA ILE A 73 10.18 13.64 -7.07
C ILE A 73 11.59 13.41 -7.61
N LEU A 74 11.88 13.91 -8.81
CA LEU A 74 13.13 13.65 -9.52
C LEU A 74 14.36 14.23 -8.80
N ILE A 75 14.23 15.41 -8.18
CA ILE A 75 15.34 16.04 -7.45
C ILE A 75 15.79 15.22 -6.23
N ILE A 76 14.94 14.32 -5.74
CA ILE A 76 15.24 13.46 -4.59
C ILE A 76 16.04 12.21 -4.99
N TYR A 77 15.97 11.77 -6.26
CA TYR A 77 16.61 10.53 -6.71
C TYR A 77 18.11 10.42 -6.38
N PRO A 78 18.94 11.48 -6.51
CA PRO A 78 20.34 11.42 -6.10
C PRO A 78 20.55 11.12 -4.61
N ALA A 79 19.61 11.52 -3.75
CA ALA A 79 19.66 11.29 -2.29
C ALA A 79 19.07 9.95 -1.86
N ILE A 80 18.53 9.16 -2.80
CA ILE A 80 18.00 7.82 -2.55
C ILE A 80 19.11 6.78 -2.46
N ASN A 81 20.12 6.90 -3.33
CA ASN A 81 21.26 6.00 -3.37
C ASN A 81 22.55 6.77 -3.76
N PRO A 82 23.48 7.04 -2.83
CA PRO A 82 23.50 6.62 -1.42
C PRO A 82 22.37 7.26 -0.57
N PRO A 83 21.99 6.66 0.56
CA PRO A 83 20.82 7.11 1.33
C PRO A 83 21.13 8.35 2.19
N THR A 84 21.21 9.52 1.56
CA THR A 84 21.56 10.80 2.20
C THR A 84 20.37 11.75 2.40
N LEU A 85 19.14 11.28 2.16
CA LEU A 85 17.91 12.07 2.28
C LEU A 85 17.74 12.70 3.67
N THR A 86 17.61 14.03 3.70
CA THR A 86 17.36 14.80 4.92
C THR A 86 15.88 14.84 5.31
N ALA A 87 15.59 15.23 6.56
CA ALA A 87 14.21 15.41 7.01
C ALA A 87 13.48 16.53 6.26
N HIS A 88 14.19 17.60 5.92
CA HIS A 88 13.64 18.73 5.17
C HIS A 88 13.22 18.32 3.76
N GLU A 89 14.13 17.69 3.01
CA GLU A 89 13.85 17.18 1.66
C GLU A 89 12.72 16.17 1.65
N SER A 90 12.70 15.24 2.62
CA SER A 90 11.62 14.27 2.77
C SER A 90 10.26 14.94 3.02
N ASN A 91 10.19 15.92 3.93
CA ASN A 91 8.93 16.63 4.18
C ASN A 91 8.44 17.38 2.95
N ARG A 92 9.34 18.05 2.22
CA ARG A 92 9.03 18.81 1.02
C ARG A 92 8.47 17.91 -0.09
N VAL A 93 9.15 16.82 -0.43
CA VAL A 93 8.64 15.88 -1.46
C VAL A 93 7.36 15.18 -0.98
N CYS A 94 7.21 14.87 0.31
CA CYS A 94 5.97 14.29 0.83
C CYS A 94 4.76 15.21 0.68
N ASN A 95 4.94 16.54 0.73
CA ASN A 95 3.86 17.48 0.38
C ASN A 95 3.45 17.34 -1.09
N ALA A 96 4.42 17.21 -2.01
CA ALA A 96 4.13 16.96 -3.43
C ALA A 96 3.43 15.60 -3.63
N LEU A 97 3.88 14.55 -2.95
CA LEU A 97 3.24 13.22 -2.97
C LEU A 97 1.80 13.27 -2.42
N ALA A 98 1.53 14.09 -1.39
CA ALA A 98 0.18 14.27 -0.87
C ALA A 98 -0.77 14.93 -1.89
N LEU A 99 -0.26 15.84 -2.73
CA LEU A 99 -1.03 16.42 -3.84
C LEU A 99 -1.25 15.40 -4.96
N LEU A 100 -0.23 14.60 -5.30
CA LEU A 100 -0.39 13.50 -6.26
C LEU A 100 -1.36 12.42 -5.75
N GLN A 101 -1.41 12.18 -4.44
CA GLN A 101 -2.43 11.32 -3.83
C GLN A 101 -3.83 11.89 -4.01
N CYS A 102 -4.01 13.22 -3.89
CA CYS A 102 -5.29 13.89 -4.16
C CYS A 102 -5.72 13.66 -5.62
N VAL A 103 -4.82 13.88 -6.58
CA VAL A 103 -5.06 13.62 -8.01
C VAL A 103 -5.43 12.15 -8.26
N ALA A 104 -4.63 11.20 -7.74
CA ALA A 104 -4.90 9.77 -7.87
C ALA A 104 -6.26 9.34 -7.27
N SER A 105 -6.74 10.06 -6.24
CA SER A 105 -8.00 9.74 -5.57
C SER A 105 -9.25 10.27 -6.28
N HIS A 106 -9.12 11.26 -7.18
CA HIS A 106 -10.26 11.95 -7.77
C HIS A 106 -10.74 11.29 -9.07
N PRO A 107 -12.06 11.04 -9.24
CA PRO A 107 -12.57 10.30 -10.40
C PRO A 107 -12.26 10.94 -11.76
N GLU A 108 -12.25 12.27 -11.85
CA GLU A 108 -11.98 12.96 -13.12
C GLU A 108 -10.51 12.88 -13.58
N THR A 109 -9.56 12.69 -12.66
CA THR A 109 -8.12 12.78 -12.99
C THR A 109 -7.38 11.44 -12.84
N ARG A 110 -7.97 10.46 -12.14
CA ARG A 110 -7.35 9.15 -11.88
C ARG A 110 -6.91 8.41 -13.14
N SER A 111 -7.80 8.25 -14.13
CA SER A 111 -7.44 7.52 -15.36
C SER A 111 -6.32 8.25 -16.11
N GLN A 112 -6.33 9.59 -16.15
CA GLN A 112 -5.25 10.37 -16.78
C GLN A 112 -3.93 10.24 -15.99
N PHE A 113 -3.99 10.23 -14.66
CA PHE A 113 -2.84 9.99 -13.78
C PHE A 113 -2.21 8.62 -14.03
N LEU A 114 -3.04 7.58 -14.24
CA LEU A 114 -2.60 6.23 -14.57
C LEU A 114 -1.98 6.16 -15.97
N LEU A 115 -2.64 6.73 -16.98
CA LEU A 115 -2.15 6.79 -18.37
C LEU A 115 -0.84 7.56 -18.50
N ALA A 116 -0.62 8.57 -17.65
CA ALA A 116 0.64 9.29 -17.56
C ALA A 116 1.78 8.49 -16.88
N HIS A 117 1.51 7.27 -16.42
CA HIS A 117 2.48 6.38 -15.76
C HIS A 117 3.17 7.02 -14.53
N ILE A 118 2.53 8.01 -13.89
CA ILE A 118 3.05 8.72 -12.72
C ILE A 118 3.44 7.77 -11.57
N PRO A 119 2.69 6.68 -11.26
CA PRO A 119 3.09 5.73 -10.23
C PRO A 119 4.51 5.19 -10.35
N LEU A 120 5.04 5.04 -11.58
CA LEU A 120 6.38 4.50 -11.81
C LEU A 120 7.49 5.38 -11.23
N PHE A 121 7.27 6.69 -11.15
CA PHE A 121 8.21 7.63 -10.52
C PHE A 121 8.33 7.41 -9.00
N LEU A 122 7.39 6.68 -8.38
CA LEU A 122 7.39 6.42 -6.94
C LEU A 122 8.10 5.11 -6.58
N TYR A 123 8.34 4.23 -7.54
CA TYR A 123 8.93 2.90 -7.27
C TYR A 123 10.36 2.97 -6.73
N PRO A 124 11.24 3.89 -7.18
CA PRO A 124 12.54 4.09 -6.55
C PRO A 124 12.44 4.37 -5.05
N PHE A 125 11.41 5.12 -4.60
CA PHE A 125 11.19 5.39 -3.18
C PHE A 125 10.78 4.13 -2.42
N LEU A 126 9.91 3.30 -3.01
CA LEU A 126 9.46 2.03 -2.43
C LEU A 126 10.58 0.97 -2.35
N HIS A 127 11.60 1.06 -3.21
CA HIS A 127 12.77 0.18 -3.18
C HIS A 127 13.72 0.45 -2.01
N THR A 128 13.64 1.62 -1.37
CA THR A 128 14.55 2.01 -0.29
C THR A 128 14.42 1.13 0.94
N VAL A 129 15.54 0.89 1.63
CA VAL A 129 15.59 0.03 2.83
C VAL A 129 16.06 0.75 4.08
N SER A 130 16.54 2.00 3.95
CA SER A 130 16.97 2.82 5.09
C SER A 130 15.82 3.01 6.08
N LYS A 131 16.11 2.79 7.37
CA LYS A 131 15.14 2.89 8.47
C LYS A 131 15.15 4.25 9.17
N THR A 132 15.83 5.25 8.60
CA THR A 132 15.75 6.61 9.16
C THR A 132 14.35 7.18 8.92
N ARG A 133 13.89 8.05 9.82
CA ARG A 133 12.56 8.67 9.76
C ARG A 133 12.23 9.31 8.40
N PRO A 134 13.16 10.03 7.71
CA PRO A 134 12.90 10.58 6.37
C PRO A 134 12.52 9.49 5.35
N PHE A 135 13.26 8.37 5.31
CA PHE A 135 12.98 7.28 4.37
C PHE A 135 11.71 6.50 4.71
N GLU A 136 11.41 6.30 6.00
CA GLU A 136 10.15 5.68 6.40
C GLU A 136 8.94 6.53 6.01
N TYR A 137 9.03 7.85 6.21
CA TYR A 137 7.96 8.78 5.85
C TYR A 137 7.77 8.88 4.33
N LEU A 138 8.87 8.89 3.57
CA LEU A 138 8.86 8.87 2.11
C LEU A 138 8.13 7.62 1.58
N ARG A 139 8.48 6.44 2.08
CA ARG A 139 7.83 5.17 1.68
C ARG A 139 6.35 5.17 2.04
N LEU A 140 6.00 5.57 3.26
CA LEU A 140 4.60 5.59 3.71
C LEU A 140 3.75 6.51 2.83
N THR A 141 4.25 7.71 2.51
CA THR A 141 3.53 8.68 1.67
C THR A 141 3.41 8.19 0.23
N SER A 142 4.47 7.57 -0.32
CA SER A 142 4.45 6.94 -1.65
C SER A 142 3.43 5.79 -1.73
N LEU A 143 3.38 4.92 -0.71
CA LEU A 143 2.35 3.89 -0.60
C LEU A 143 0.95 4.49 -0.48
N GLY A 144 0.80 5.66 0.13
CA GLY A 144 -0.47 6.39 0.20
C GLY A 144 -1.03 6.74 -1.18
N VAL A 145 -0.17 7.14 -2.13
CA VAL A 145 -0.56 7.40 -3.52
C VAL A 145 -1.07 6.12 -4.20
N ILE A 146 -0.31 5.02 -4.10
CA ILE A 146 -0.72 3.73 -4.68
C ILE A 146 -1.99 3.19 -4.00
N GLY A 147 -2.09 3.36 -2.68
CA GLY A 147 -3.26 3.00 -1.87
C GLY A 147 -4.52 3.76 -2.29
N ALA A 148 -4.39 5.03 -2.69
CA ALA A 148 -5.50 5.81 -3.21
C ALA A 148 -6.00 5.29 -4.56
N LEU A 149 -5.10 4.86 -5.46
CA LEU A 149 -5.47 4.27 -6.75
C LEU A 149 -6.27 2.98 -6.59
N VAL A 150 -5.78 2.05 -5.76
CA VAL A 150 -6.45 0.74 -5.58
C VAL A 150 -7.72 0.82 -4.73
N LYS A 151 -8.02 1.98 -4.13
CA LYS A 151 -9.20 2.14 -3.28
C LYS A 151 -10.50 2.06 -4.07
N THR A 152 -10.49 2.40 -5.36
CA THR A 152 -11.68 2.46 -6.21
C THR A 152 -12.07 1.14 -6.85
N ASP A 153 -11.29 0.08 -6.66
CA ASP A 153 -11.56 -1.25 -7.20
C ASP A 153 -11.67 -1.30 -8.74
N GLU A 154 -11.01 -0.35 -9.43
CA GLU A 154 -10.97 -0.29 -10.89
C GLU A 154 -9.99 -1.31 -11.49
N GLN A 155 -10.48 -2.11 -12.43
CA GLN A 155 -9.70 -3.18 -13.06
C GLN A 155 -8.49 -2.65 -13.85
N GLU A 156 -8.58 -1.46 -14.45
CA GLU A 156 -7.47 -0.82 -15.17
C GLU A 156 -6.28 -0.53 -14.24
N VAL A 157 -6.56 -0.11 -13.00
CA VAL A 157 -5.53 0.13 -11.97
C VAL A 157 -4.85 -1.18 -11.59
N ILE A 158 -5.62 -2.25 -11.35
CA ILE A 158 -5.05 -3.56 -11.00
C ILE A 158 -4.19 -4.09 -12.15
N THR A 159 -4.68 -4.02 -13.39
CA THR A 159 -3.95 -4.48 -14.58
C THR A 159 -2.62 -3.73 -14.72
N PHE A 160 -2.64 -2.40 -14.61
CA PHE A 160 -1.43 -1.57 -14.61
C PHE A 160 -0.44 -2.05 -13.55
N LEU A 161 -0.88 -2.16 -12.30
CA LEU A 161 -0.02 -2.55 -11.17
C LEU A 161 0.59 -3.96 -11.31
N LEU A 162 -0.15 -4.90 -11.91
CA LEU A 162 0.37 -6.24 -12.21
C LEU A 162 1.47 -6.20 -13.27
N THR A 163 1.30 -5.37 -14.31
CA THR A 163 2.30 -5.25 -15.40
C THR A 163 3.57 -4.50 -14.98
N THR A 164 3.52 -3.73 -13.90
CA THR A 164 4.64 -2.88 -13.44
C THR A 164 5.36 -3.43 -12.21
N GLU A 165 5.05 -4.66 -11.77
CA GLU A 165 5.75 -5.34 -10.66
C GLU A 165 5.59 -4.66 -9.27
N ILE A 166 4.40 -4.16 -8.93
CA ILE A 166 4.17 -3.62 -7.56
C ILE A 166 4.24 -4.69 -6.46
N ILE A 167 3.91 -5.95 -6.77
CA ILE A 167 3.76 -7.02 -5.78
C ILE A 167 5.09 -7.29 -5.04
N PRO A 168 6.24 -7.49 -5.72
CA PRO A 168 7.54 -7.61 -5.05
C PRO A 168 7.87 -6.44 -4.10
N LEU A 169 7.52 -5.21 -4.47
CA LEU A 169 7.71 -4.02 -3.63
C LEU A 169 6.86 -4.09 -2.35
N CYS A 170 5.57 -4.40 -2.50
CA CYS A 170 4.67 -4.57 -1.36
C CYS A 170 5.15 -5.68 -0.43
N LEU A 171 5.55 -6.84 -0.96
CA LEU A 171 6.03 -7.97 -0.15
C LEU A 171 7.29 -7.63 0.65
N ARG A 172 8.25 -6.91 0.05
CA ARG A 172 9.44 -6.43 0.78
C ARG A 172 9.07 -5.51 1.94
N ILE A 173 8.16 -4.56 1.71
CA ILE A 173 7.71 -3.62 2.75
C ILE A 173 6.90 -4.35 3.83
N MET A 174 6.05 -5.30 3.45
CA MET A 174 5.31 -6.16 4.36
C MET A 174 6.22 -6.96 5.30
N GLU A 175 7.40 -7.37 4.81
CA GLU A 175 8.39 -8.09 5.61
C GLU A 175 9.13 -7.16 6.58
N THR A 176 9.73 -6.07 6.10
CA THR A 176 10.72 -5.29 6.86
C THR A 176 10.32 -3.86 7.23
N GLY A 177 9.17 -3.37 6.77
CA GLY A 177 8.73 -1.98 6.98
C GLY A 177 8.22 -1.67 8.39
N SER A 178 7.92 -0.39 8.63
CA SER A 178 7.19 0.04 9.84
C SER A 178 5.75 -0.50 9.85
N GLU A 179 5.12 -0.58 11.02
CA GLU A 179 3.75 -1.09 11.15
C GLU A 179 2.76 -0.41 10.20
N LEU A 180 2.83 0.93 10.09
CA LEU A 180 2.00 1.71 9.18
C LEU A 180 2.27 1.34 7.71
N SER A 181 3.54 1.23 7.32
CA SER A 181 3.90 0.85 5.95
C SER A 181 3.46 -0.57 5.62
N LYS A 182 3.61 -1.51 6.57
CA LYS A 182 3.10 -2.89 6.44
C LYS A 182 1.60 -2.90 6.25
N THR A 183 0.86 -2.09 7.00
CA THR A 183 -0.60 -1.98 6.90
C THR A 183 -1.02 -1.51 5.50
N VAL A 184 -0.43 -0.44 4.99
CA VAL A 184 -0.77 0.07 3.65
C VAL A 184 -0.33 -0.88 2.53
N ALA A 185 0.87 -1.46 2.62
CA ALA A 185 1.34 -2.44 1.64
C ALA A 185 0.45 -3.71 1.59
N THR A 186 0.01 -4.19 2.76
CA THR A 186 -0.92 -5.33 2.84
C THR A 186 -2.30 -4.97 2.32
N PHE A 187 -2.76 -3.73 2.56
CA PHE A 187 -4.00 -3.23 1.96
C PHE A 187 -3.93 -3.19 0.42
N ILE A 188 -2.81 -2.74 -0.15
CA ILE A 188 -2.61 -2.76 -1.62
C ILE A 188 -2.62 -4.20 -2.14
N LEU A 189 -1.87 -5.11 -1.51
CA LEU A 189 -1.88 -6.52 -1.89
C LEU A 189 -3.28 -7.15 -1.76
N GLN A 190 -4.02 -6.80 -0.71
CA GLN A 190 -5.39 -7.24 -0.52
C GLN A 190 -6.26 -6.79 -1.71
N LYS A 191 -6.21 -5.51 -2.10
CA LYS A 191 -6.99 -5.00 -3.23
C LYS A 191 -6.66 -5.72 -4.54
N ILE A 192 -5.38 -6.00 -4.78
CA ILE A 192 -4.94 -6.83 -5.93
C ILE A 192 -5.53 -8.24 -5.85
N LEU A 193 -5.49 -8.89 -4.68
CA LEU A 193 -6.06 -10.23 -4.50
C LEU A 193 -7.58 -10.25 -4.67
N LEU A 194 -8.30 -9.18 -4.32
CA LEU A 194 -9.76 -9.12 -4.45
C LEU A 194 -10.19 -9.20 -5.92
N ASP A 195 -9.41 -8.60 -6.82
CA ASP A 195 -9.64 -8.71 -8.26
C ASP A 195 -9.30 -10.13 -8.78
N ASP A 196 -10.10 -10.64 -9.70
CA ASP A 196 -9.94 -12.00 -10.23
C ASP A 196 -8.64 -12.15 -11.04
N SER A 197 -8.22 -11.12 -11.77
CA SER A 197 -6.95 -11.13 -12.52
C SER A 197 -5.75 -11.13 -11.58
N GLY A 198 -5.82 -10.38 -10.48
CA GLY A 198 -4.77 -10.35 -9.45
C GLY A 198 -4.66 -11.66 -8.68
N LEU A 199 -5.78 -12.27 -8.28
CA LEU A 199 -5.78 -13.60 -7.68
C LEU A 199 -5.20 -14.65 -8.63
N SER A 200 -5.63 -14.63 -9.90
CA SER A 200 -5.11 -15.54 -10.93
C SER A 200 -3.60 -15.36 -11.13
N TYR A 201 -3.12 -14.12 -11.20
CA TYR A 201 -1.70 -13.80 -11.36
C TYR A 201 -0.83 -14.34 -10.21
N ILE A 202 -1.26 -14.13 -8.97
CA ILE A 202 -0.52 -14.59 -7.78
C ILE A 202 -0.52 -16.12 -7.69
N CYS A 203 -1.66 -16.76 -8.00
CA CYS A 203 -1.80 -18.22 -7.95
C CYS A 203 -1.36 -18.93 -9.26
N GLN A 204 -0.87 -18.17 -10.26
CA GLN A 204 -0.48 -18.71 -11.57
C GLN A 204 0.68 -19.70 -11.46
N THR A 205 1.69 -19.34 -10.66
CA THR A 205 2.88 -20.16 -10.44
C THR A 205 3.03 -20.48 -8.97
N TYR A 206 3.68 -21.60 -8.70
CA TYR A 206 3.98 -21.99 -7.33
C TYR A 206 4.79 -20.93 -6.59
N ASP A 207 5.84 -20.41 -7.24
CA ASP A 207 6.83 -19.54 -6.62
C ASP A 207 6.22 -18.18 -6.20
N ARG A 208 5.29 -17.65 -7.01
CA ARG A 208 4.55 -16.42 -6.67
C ARG A 208 3.66 -16.64 -5.44
N PHE A 209 2.84 -17.71 -5.45
CA PHE A 209 1.98 -18.04 -4.33
C PHE A 209 2.80 -18.32 -3.05
N SER A 210 3.85 -19.14 -3.14
CA SER A 210 4.65 -19.54 -1.99
C SER A 210 5.36 -18.34 -1.35
N HIS A 211 5.85 -17.40 -2.16
CA HIS A 211 6.44 -16.18 -1.65
C HIS A 211 5.42 -15.32 -0.88
N VAL A 212 4.22 -15.10 -1.45
CA VAL A 212 3.15 -14.37 -0.76
C VAL A 212 2.75 -15.05 0.56
N ALA A 213 2.51 -16.37 0.52
CA ALA A 213 2.12 -17.14 1.70
C ALA A 213 3.21 -17.13 2.79
N MET A 214 4.49 -17.21 2.41
CA MET A 214 5.62 -17.12 3.34
C MET A 214 5.64 -15.76 4.05
N ILE A 215 5.51 -14.65 3.32
CA ILE A 215 5.52 -13.31 3.93
C ILE A 215 4.31 -13.12 4.85
N LEU A 216 3.11 -13.51 4.41
CA LEU A 216 1.92 -13.48 5.27
C LEU A 216 2.11 -14.34 6.53
N GLY A 217 2.75 -15.50 6.43
CA GLY A 217 3.07 -16.37 7.56
C GLY A 217 4.00 -15.69 8.57
N LYS A 218 5.10 -15.08 8.10
CA LYS A 218 6.01 -14.28 8.95
C LYS A 218 5.27 -13.14 9.66
N MET A 219 4.35 -12.48 8.96
CA MET A 219 3.53 -11.41 9.54
C MET A 219 2.61 -11.92 10.64
N VAL A 220 1.97 -13.08 10.47
CA VAL A 220 1.15 -13.69 11.52
C VAL A 220 1.98 -13.98 12.77
N ILE A 221 3.18 -14.55 12.61
CA ILE A 221 4.10 -14.83 13.73
C ILE A 221 4.49 -13.52 14.43
N SER A 222 4.74 -12.45 13.68
CA SER A 222 5.03 -11.11 14.24
C SER A 222 3.83 -10.55 15.00
N LEU A 223 2.62 -10.67 14.45
CA LEU A 223 1.38 -10.17 15.05
C LEU A 223 1.02 -10.88 16.36
N ALA A 224 1.42 -12.15 16.52
CA ALA A 224 1.24 -12.88 17.78
C ALA A 224 2.10 -12.30 18.92
N LYS A 225 3.22 -11.65 18.59
CA LYS A 225 4.12 -11.00 19.56
C LYS A 225 3.75 -9.54 19.79
N GLU A 226 3.49 -8.81 18.71
CA GLU A 226 3.13 -7.39 18.71
C GLU A 226 1.79 -7.21 17.99
N PRO A 227 0.67 -7.23 18.73
CA PRO A 227 -0.65 -7.23 18.12
C PRO A 227 -1.00 -5.90 17.42
N SER A 228 -1.50 -6.02 16.19
CA SER A 228 -2.08 -4.89 15.44
C SER A 228 -3.36 -5.35 14.75
N ALA A 229 -4.51 -4.89 15.26
CA ALA A 229 -5.83 -5.27 14.74
C ALA A 229 -6.02 -4.84 13.27
N ARG A 230 -5.51 -3.66 12.90
CA ARG A 230 -5.59 -3.12 11.53
C ARG A 230 -4.81 -3.99 10.55
N LEU A 231 -3.59 -4.39 10.92
CA LEU A 231 -2.76 -5.24 10.07
C LEU A 231 -3.33 -6.66 9.98
N LEU A 232 -3.75 -7.24 11.10
CA LEU A 232 -4.36 -8.58 11.15
C LEU A 232 -5.59 -8.68 10.24
N LYS A 233 -6.45 -7.64 10.23
CA LYS A 233 -7.61 -7.56 9.34
C LYS A 233 -7.24 -7.78 7.88
N HIS A 234 -6.21 -7.09 7.39
CA HIS A 234 -5.76 -7.22 6.00
C HIS A 234 -5.11 -8.59 5.74
N VAL A 235 -4.32 -9.11 6.67
CA VAL A 235 -3.70 -10.44 6.57
C VAL A 235 -4.75 -11.55 6.46
N VAL A 236 -5.76 -11.54 7.35
CA VAL A 236 -6.87 -12.50 7.32
C VAL A 236 -7.64 -12.39 5.99
N ARG A 237 -7.89 -11.17 5.51
CA ARG A 237 -8.62 -10.97 4.25
C ARG A 237 -7.85 -11.47 3.03
N CYS A 238 -6.52 -11.36 3.04
CA CYS A 238 -5.64 -11.93 2.00
C CYS A 238 -5.72 -13.46 2.00
N TYR A 239 -5.58 -14.11 3.16
CA TYR A 239 -5.70 -15.58 3.26
C TYR A 239 -7.08 -16.08 2.83
N LEU A 240 -8.15 -15.42 3.28
CA LEU A 240 -9.51 -15.75 2.86
C LEU A 240 -9.63 -15.71 1.34
N ARG A 241 -9.14 -14.65 0.69
CA ARG A 241 -9.21 -14.54 -0.77
C ARG A 241 -8.34 -15.57 -1.49
N LEU A 242 -7.14 -15.86 -0.98
CA LEU A 242 -6.30 -16.93 -1.52
C LEU A 242 -7.01 -18.29 -1.45
N SER A 243 -7.82 -18.55 -0.42
CA SER A 243 -8.58 -19.78 -0.30
C SER A 243 -9.67 -19.95 -1.38
N ASP A 244 -10.04 -18.90 -2.12
CA ASP A 244 -10.98 -19.02 -3.25
C ASP A 244 -10.34 -19.79 -4.42
N ASN A 245 -9.02 -19.73 -4.59
CA ASN A 245 -8.31 -20.47 -5.61
C ASN A 245 -8.08 -21.94 -5.16
N PRO A 246 -8.52 -22.96 -5.92
CA PRO A 246 -8.41 -24.36 -5.50
C PRO A 246 -6.97 -24.83 -5.22
N ARG A 247 -5.99 -24.37 -6.00
CA ARG A 247 -4.57 -24.75 -5.82
C ARG A 247 -3.99 -24.12 -4.56
N ALA A 248 -4.24 -22.84 -4.35
CA ALA A 248 -3.81 -22.14 -3.14
C ALA A 248 -4.50 -22.70 -1.89
N ARG A 249 -5.80 -23.03 -1.97
CA ARG A 249 -6.57 -23.67 -0.90
C ARG A 249 -5.92 -24.98 -0.44
N GLU A 250 -5.54 -25.85 -1.37
CA GLU A 250 -4.84 -27.11 -1.05
C GLU A 250 -3.52 -26.86 -0.31
N ALA A 251 -2.71 -25.92 -0.79
CA ALA A 251 -1.45 -25.58 -0.14
C ALA A 251 -1.66 -24.95 1.25
N LEU A 252 -2.67 -24.09 1.40
CA LEU A 252 -3.00 -23.44 2.67
C LEU A 252 -3.47 -24.44 3.74
N ARG A 253 -4.07 -25.59 3.38
CA ARG A 253 -4.35 -26.65 4.37
C ARG A 253 -3.09 -27.10 5.10
N GLN A 254 -1.95 -27.08 4.42
CA GLN A 254 -0.67 -27.55 4.95
C GLN A 254 0.17 -26.43 5.56
N CYS A 255 0.08 -25.19 5.05
CA CYS A 255 0.97 -24.11 5.44
C CYS A 255 0.30 -22.92 6.16
N LEU A 256 -1.02 -22.95 6.44
CA LEU A 256 -1.65 -21.90 7.24
C LEU A 256 -1.00 -21.86 8.64
N PRO A 257 -0.58 -20.69 9.16
CA PRO A 257 -0.02 -20.58 10.50
C PRO A 257 -0.99 -21.00 11.60
N ASP A 258 -0.49 -21.72 12.61
CA ASP A 258 -1.32 -22.27 13.69
C ASP A 258 -1.97 -21.18 14.55
N GLN A 259 -1.36 -19.99 14.64
CA GLN A 259 -1.92 -18.85 15.37
C GLN A 259 -3.26 -18.36 14.77
N LEU A 260 -3.54 -18.68 13.50
CA LEU A 260 -4.84 -18.41 12.88
C LEU A 260 -5.86 -19.53 13.10
N ARG A 261 -5.44 -20.69 13.61
CA ARG A 261 -6.30 -21.83 13.95
C ARG A 261 -6.63 -21.88 15.44
N ASP A 262 -5.71 -21.42 16.28
CA ASP A 262 -5.84 -21.44 17.72
C ASP A 262 -6.50 -20.16 18.28
N SER A 263 -6.42 -19.99 19.60
CA SER A 263 -7.00 -18.86 20.32
C SER A 263 -6.11 -17.60 20.39
N THR A 264 -4.95 -17.58 19.72
CA THR A 264 -3.94 -16.51 19.81
C THR A 264 -4.53 -15.12 19.58
N PHE A 265 -5.35 -14.96 18.54
CA PHE A 265 -5.92 -13.66 18.17
C PHE A 265 -7.32 -13.39 18.74
N ASN A 266 -7.84 -14.24 19.63
CA ASN A 266 -9.21 -14.08 20.15
C ASN A 266 -9.43 -12.70 20.77
N ASN A 267 -8.45 -12.19 21.55
CA ASN A 267 -8.51 -10.88 22.18
C ASN A 267 -8.52 -9.73 21.16
N CYS A 268 -7.68 -9.82 20.12
CA CYS A 268 -7.62 -8.81 19.06
C CYS A 268 -8.88 -8.77 18.19
N LEU A 269 -9.59 -9.90 18.10
CA LEU A 269 -10.77 -10.07 17.25
C LEU A 269 -12.09 -9.87 17.99
N GLN A 270 -12.09 -9.57 19.30
CA GLN A 270 -13.33 -9.45 20.07
C GLN A 270 -14.23 -8.32 19.54
N GLU A 271 -13.63 -7.17 19.21
CA GLU A 271 -14.35 -5.99 18.75
C GLU A 271 -14.56 -5.98 17.23
N ASP A 272 -13.70 -6.67 16.46
CA ASP A 272 -13.80 -6.72 14.99
C ASP A 272 -14.57 -7.97 14.51
N LYS A 273 -15.90 -7.86 14.56
CA LYS A 273 -16.82 -8.90 14.07
C LYS A 273 -16.58 -9.29 12.61
N SER A 274 -16.13 -8.35 11.77
CA SER A 274 -15.90 -8.59 10.34
C SER A 274 -14.71 -9.51 10.12
N THR A 275 -13.58 -9.21 10.78
CA THR A 275 -12.36 -10.02 10.69
C THR A 275 -12.57 -11.41 11.31
N LYS A 276 -13.31 -11.48 12.42
CA LYS A 276 -13.68 -12.77 13.03
C LYS A 276 -14.49 -13.65 12.09
N HIS A 277 -15.49 -13.08 11.40
CA HIS A 277 -16.27 -13.79 10.40
C HIS A 277 -15.41 -14.27 9.22
N TRP A 278 -14.51 -13.41 8.72
CA TRP A 278 -13.59 -13.79 7.64
C TRP A 278 -12.65 -14.92 8.02
N LEU A 279 -12.14 -14.93 9.25
CA LEU A 279 -11.29 -16.01 9.75
C LEU A 279 -12.07 -17.34 9.83
N GLN A 280 -13.29 -17.32 10.35
CA GLN A 280 -14.15 -18.51 10.39
C GLN A 280 -14.45 -19.05 8.99
N GLN A 281 -14.74 -18.17 8.02
CA GLN A 281 -14.98 -18.57 6.65
C GLN A 281 -13.72 -19.16 5.99
N LEU A 282 -12.54 -18.61 6.28
CA LEU A 282 -11.26 -19.15 5.82
C LEU A 282 -11.09 -20.59 6.33
N LEU A 283 -11.27 -20.81 7.64
CA LEU A 283 -11.13 -22.15 8.22
C LEU A 283 -12.12 -23.15 7.59
N LYS A 284 -13.38 -22.73 7.41
CA LYS A 284 -14.40 -23.53 6.72
C LYS A 284 -14.04 -23.88 5.27
N ASN A 285 -13.47 -22.93 4.53
CA ASN A 285 -13.01 -23.18 3.16
C ASN A 285 -11.90 -24.24 3.11
N LEU A 286 -11.04 -24.30 4.14
CA LEU A 286 -9.97 -25.29 4.23
C LEU A 286 -10.46 -26.67 4.68
N GLU A 287 -11.51 -26.75 5.49
CA GLU A 287 -12.14 -28.01 5.90
C GLU A 287 -12.92 -28.69 4.77
N SER A 288 -13.47 -27.90 3.84
CA SER A 288 -14.26 -28.41 2.72
C SER A 288 -13.40 -29.24 1.76
N THR A 289 -13.61 -30.57 1.76
CA THR A 289 -12.99 -31.55 0.86
C THR A 289 -13.67 -31.52 -0.50
N ALA A 290 -13.13 -30.73 -1.44
CA ALA A 290 -13.44 -30.93 -2.85
C ALA A 290 -12.64 -32.14 -3.36
N GLY A 291 -13.35 -33.20 -3.75
CA GLY A 291 -12.77 -34.42 -4.30
C GLY A 291 -11.96 -34.16 -5.58
N THR A 292 -10.92 -34.98 -5.74
CA THR A 292 -10.23 -35.34 -7.00
C THR A 292 -9.67 -34.20 -7.86
N ASP A 293 -8.40 -33.85 -7.65
CA ASP A 293 -7.34 -33.97 -8.68
C ASP A 293 -5.95 -33.68 -8.08
N SER A 294 -5.39 -34.69 -7.44
CA SER A 294 -4.18 -34.60 -6.61
C SER A 294 -2.92 -35.16 -7.30
N ARG A 295 -2.76 -34.95 -8.61
CA ARG A 295 -1.67 -35.59 -9.39
C ARG A 295 -0.58 -34.71 -10.00
N GLN A 296 -0.57 -33.39 -9.84
CA GLN A 296 0.54 -32.56 -10.36
C GLN A 296 1.43 -31.89 -9.30
N PHE A 297 1.09 -32.00 -8.01
CA PHE A 297 1.85 -31.30 -6.96
C PHE A 297 2.56 -32.22 -5.95
N SER A 298 2.54 -33.54 -6.18
CA SER A 298 3.01 -34.52 -5.20
C SER A 298 4.52 -34.50 -4.96
N GLU A 299 5.33 -34.09 -5.93
CA GLU A 299 6.80 -34.17 -5.79
C GLU A 299 7.44 -32.97 -5.10
N LYS A 300 6.73 -31.84 -4.96
CA LYS A 300 7.20 -30.71 -4.13
C LYS A 300 6.70 -30.77 -2.68
N ARG A 301 5.90 -31.77 -2.29
CA ARG A 301 5.25 -31.90 -0.96
C ARG A 301 6.22 -31.93 0.22
N HIS A 302 7.45 -32.43 0.06
CA HIS A 302 8.42 -32.53 1.16
C HIS A 302 9.26 -31.26 1.37
N VAL A 303 9.39 -30.41 0.35
CA VAL A 303 10.26 -29.22 0.44
C VAL A 303 9.56 -28.08 1.17
N ILE A 304 8.23 -28.01 1.10
CA ILE A 304 7.40 -26.90 1.63
C ILE A 304 7.37 -26.89 3.17
N ALA A 305 7.20 -28.06 3.79
CA ALA A 305 7.21 -28.17 5.25
C ALA A 305 8.60 -27.92 5.85
N LEU A 306 9.66 -28.30 5.14
CA LEU A 306 11.04 -28.11 5.57
C LEU A 306 11.54 -26.67 5.35
N PHE A 307 11.16 -26.00 4.26
CA PHE A 307 11.65 -24.64 3.96
C PHE A 307 10.87 -23.51 4.64
N LEU A 308 9.56 -23.66 4.90
CA LEU A 308 8.76 -22.60 5.52
C LEU A 308 8.90 -22.53 7.05
N PHE A 309 9.32 -23.62 7.71
CA PHE A 309 9.27 -23.74 9.18
C PHE A 309 10.52 -24.34 9.87
N SER A 310 11.62 -24.66 9.16
CA SER A 310 12.88 -25.01 9.85
C SER A 310 13.64 -23.76 10.34
N PRO A 311 14.03 -23.67 11.62
CA PRO A 311 14.84 -22.56 12.15
C PRO A 311 16.30 -22.52 11.63
N THR A 312 16.70 -23.48 10.80
CA THR A 312 18.12 -23.79 10.52
C THR A 312 18.61 -23.40 9.14
N TYR A 313 17.76 -22.83 8.26
CA TYR A 313 18.21 -22.31 6.96
C TYR A 313 18.21 -20.78 6.94
N TYR A 314 19.13 -20.19 7.70
CA TYR A 314 19.67 -18.86 7.39
C TYR A 314 20.81 -19.08 6.38
N PRO A 315 20.65 -18.78 5.08
CA PRO A 315 21.84 -18.62 4.25
C PRO A 315 22.53 -17.35 4.74
N LYS A 316 23.78 -17.50 5.19
CA LYS A 316 24.68 -16.37 5.39
C LYS A 316 24.66 -15.53 4.11
N SER A 317 24.51 -14.24 4.29
CA SER A 317 24.81 -13.21 3.30
C SER A 317 26.09 -13.57 2.53
N HIS A 318 26.07 -13.30 1.22
CA HIS A 318 27.08 -13.55 0.19
C HIS A 318 26.67 -14.70 -0.76
N ASP A 319 26.58 -14.34 -2.04
CA ASP A 319 26.30 -15.16 -3.22
C ASP A 319 24.84 -15.35 -3.63
N CYS A 320 24.24 -14.27 -4.12
CA CYS A 320 23.10 -14.29 -5.03
C CYS A 320 23.57 -13.79 -6.42
N PRO A 321 23.57 -14.61 -7.49
CA PRO A 321 24.09 -14.23 -8.80
C PRO A 321 23.05 -13.47 -9.65
N LEU A 322 22.50 -12.39 -9.09
CA LEU A 322 21.57 -11.48 -9.80
C LEU A 322 22.02 -10.02 -9.81
N PHE A 323 23.25 -9.74 -9.37
CA PHE A 323 23.88 -8.41 -9.48
C PHE A 323 25.21 -8.51 -10.22
N LYS A 324 25.16 -8.59 -11.55
CA LYS A 324 26.19 -8.00 -12.41
C LYS A 324 25.62 -6.72 -12.99
N VAL A 325 25.86 -5.62 -12.29
CA VAL A 325 25.73 -4.27 -12.83
C VAL A 325 26.73 -4.17 -13.98
N ASN A 326 26.24 -4.08 -15.22
CA ASN A 326 27.07 -3.66 -16.34
C ASN A 326 27.51 -2.22 -16.07
N SER A 327 28.75 -2.06 -15.60
CA SER A 327 29.49 -0.80 -15.75
C SER A 327 29.74 -0.59 -17.24
N ILE A 328 29.03 0.35 -17.83
CA ILE A 328 29.39 0.94 -19.11
C ILE A 328 30.45 1.99 -18.79
N LYS A 329 31.63 1.82 -19.41
CA LYS A 329 32.69 2.82 -19.50
C LYS A 329 32.28 3.95 -20.44
#